data_AF-A0A2V3JC39-F1
#
_entry.id   AF-A0A2V3JC39-F1
#
_cell.length_a   1.000
_cell.length_b   1.000
_cell.length_c   1.000
_cell.angle_alpha   90.00
_cell.angle_beta   90.00
_cell.angle_gamma   90.00
#
_symmetry.space_group_name_H-M   'P 1'
#
loop_
_entity.id
_entity.type
_entity.pdbx_description
1 polymer ?
#
loop_
_entity_poly.entity_id
_entity_poly.type
_entity_poly.pdbx_seq_one_letter_code
_entity_poly.pdbx_strand_id
1 'polypeptide(L)'
;MVQVDLRLVKACVMGGGEITELLRSYKLKDVREIPAGLGLVELKQLLKGTDVVIGGYGYVEQREVARAASELGVPFITYPVITTILPDGISFDEIEFPDSRTQPQTTSHLLDSIARSLQLVEMLRLFSGVGELLFAPKALVLYPDAGSQDLRLKSVELRLKDNKGDGDGGDDDVA
;
A
#
# COMPACT_ATOMS: atom_id res chain seq x y z
N MET A 1 13.56 23.54 -9.14
CA MET A 1 12.18 23.18 -8.75
C MET A 1 11.70 22.15 -9.75
N VAL A 2 11.49 20.90 -9.35
CA VAL A 2 11.01 19.85 -10.25
C VAL A 2 9.49 20.00 -10.34
N GLN A 3 9.00 20.34 -11.53
CA GLN A 3 7.56 20.34 -11.80
C GLN A 3 7.19 18.96 -12.32
N VAL A 4 6.25 18.31 -11.64
CA VAL A 4 5.75 17.00 -12.07
C VAL A 4 4.43 17.14 -12.75
N ASP A 5 4.36 16.60 -13.96
CA ASP A 5 3.12 16.51 -14.72
C ASP A 5 2.39 15.22 -14.37
N LEU A 6 1.45 15.31 -13.42
CA LEU A 6 0.62 14.17 -13.00
C LEU A 6 -0.19 13.57 -14.16
N ARG A 7 -0.39 14.29 -15.27
CA ARG A 7 -1.05 13.79 -16.48
C ARG A 7 -0.25 12.71 -17.21
N LEU A 8 0.97 12.42 -16.78
CA LEU A 8 1.78 11.32 -17.28
C LEU A 8 1.67 10.05 -16.40
N VAL A 9 1.20 10.20 -15.16
CA VAL A 9 1.13 9.13 -14.16
C VAL A 9 -0.08 8.24 -14.41
N LYS A 10 0.13 6.93 -14.34
CA LYS A 10 -0.88 5.88 -14.37
C LYS A 10 -0.97 5.18 -13.03
N ALA A 11 -2.16 5.14 -12.44
CA ALA A 11 -2.39 4.50 -11.16
C ALA A 11 -3.30 3.27 -11.31
N CYS A 12 -3.03 2.22 -10.53
CA CYS A 12 -3.97 1.13 -10.29
C CYS A 12 -4.45 1.17 -8.85
N VAL A 13 -5.76 1.07 -8.63
CA VAL A 13 -6.40 1.18 -7.32
C VAL A 13 -7.13 -0.11 -6.98
N MET A 14 -6.85 -0.70 -5.83
CA MET A 14 -7.61 -1.86 -5.35
C MET A 14 -9.02 -1.46 -4.95
N GLY A 15 -10.02 -2.07 -5.58
CA GLY A 15 -11.44 -1.95 -5.24
C GLY A 15 -12.17 -0.67 -5.59
N GLY A 16 -11.45 0.34 -6.10
CA GLY A 16 -12.06 1.57 -6.59
C GLY A 16 -12.57 2.50 -5.50
N GLY A 17 -13.73 3.12 -5.74
CA GLY A 17 -14.41 4.02 -4.79
C GLY A 17 -13.88 5.46 -4.80
N GLU A 18 -13.99 6.13 -3.66
CA GLU A 18 -13.70 7.57 -3.51
C GLU A 18 -12.30 7.96 -3.98
N ILE A 19 -11.30 7.12 -3.70
CA ILE A 19 -9.92 7.41 -4.10
C ILE A 19 -9.75 7.39 -5.62
N THR A 20 -10.48 6.55 -6.34
CA THR A 20 -10.42 6.52 -7.80
C THR A 20 -11.01 7.80 -8.37
N GLU A 21 -12.15 8.25 -7.86
CA GLU A 21 -12.77 9.51 -8.28
C GLU A 21 -11.84 10.70 -7.97
N LEU A 22 -11.25 10.69 -6.78
CA LEU A 22 -10.27 11.69 -6.36
C LEU A 22 -9.08 11.72 -7.32
N LEU A 23 -8.46 10.57 -7.64
CA LEU A 23 -7.33 10.49 -8.59
C LEU A 23 -7.72 10.94 -9.99
N ARG A 24 -8.90 10.57 -10.48
CA ARG A 24 -9.40 11.01 -11.80
C ARG A 24 -9.58 12.53 -11.86
N SER A 25 -9.95 13.17 -10.74
CA SER A 25 -10.08 14.64 -10.68
C SER A 25 -8.77 15.40 -10.92
N TYR A 26 -7.62 14.78 -10.63
CA TYR A 26 -6.28 15.33 -10.90
C TYR A 26 -5.76 15.06 -12.32
N LYS A 27 -6.62 14.52 -13.21
CA LYS A 27 -6.32 14.29 -14.63
C LYS A 27 -5.08 13.42 -14.87
N LEU A 28 -4.89 12.40 -14.04
CA LEU A 28 -3.88 11.36 -14.29
C LEU A 28 -4.06 10.76 -15.70
N LYS A 29 -2.97 10.21 -16.25
CA LYS A 29 -2.97 9.60 -17.59
C LYS A 29 -3.98 8.46 -17.69
N ASP A 30 -4.01 7.64 -16.65
CA ASP A 30 -4.89 6.49 -16.55
C ASP A 30 -5.11 6.13 -15.07
N VAL A 31 -6.32 5.73 -14.73
CA VAL A 31 -6.68 5.26 -13.38
C VAL A 31 -7.54 4.02 -13.53
N ARG A 32 -6.93 2.86 -13.28
CA ARG A 32 -7.56 1.54 -13.41
C ARG A 32 -7.88 0.96 -12.04
N GLU A 33 -8.98 0.23 -11.96
CA GLU A 33 -9.37 -0.46 -10.74
C GLU A 33 -8.92 -1.92 -10.81
N ILE A 34 -8.49 -2.46 -9.67
CA ILE A 34 -8.11 -3.86 -9.50
C ILE A 34 -9.30 -4.57 -8.84
N PRO A 35 -9.97 -5.49 -9.56
CA PRO A 35 -11.01 -6.34 -8.99
C PRO A 35 -10.46 -7.24 -7.88
N ALA A 36 -11.33 -7.60 -6.94
CA ALA A 36 -11.00 -8.60 -5.94
C ALA A 36 -10.86 -10.00 -6.57
N GLY A 37 -10.03 -10.84 -5.94
CA GLY A 37 -9.94 -12.27 -6.27
C GLY A 37 -9.09 -12.63 -7.49
N LEU A 38 -8.34 -11.68 -8.06
CA LEU A 38 -7.40 -11.98 -9.15
C LEU A 38 -6.16 -12.72 -8.66
N GLY A 39 -5.68 -13.66 -9.46
CA GLY A 39 -4.42 -14.37 -9.20
C GLY A 39 -3.19 -13.56 -9.64
N LEU A 40 -2.00 -13.98 -9.17
CA LEU A 40 -0.72 -13.30 -9.44
C LEU A 40 -0.47 -13.03 -10.94
N VAL A 41 -0.75 -14.00 -11.81
CA VAL A 41 -0.54 -13.86 -13.27
C VAL A 41 -1.44 -12.77 -13.86
N GLU A 42 -2.71 -12.76 -13.48
CA GLU A 42 -3.71 -11.78 -13.94
C GLU A 42 -3.37 -10.38 -13.41
N LEU A 43 -2.98 -10.29 -12.14
CA LEU A 43 -2.51 -9.07 -11.51
C LEU A 43 -1.29 -8.50 -12.26
N LYS A 44 -0.30 -9.32 -12.61
CA LYS A 44 0.87 -8.85 -13.36
C LYS A 44 0.51 -8.33 -14.76
N GLN A 45 -0.44 -8.96 -15.44
CA GLN A 45 -0.92 -8.45 -16.73
C GLN A 45 -1.65 -7.12 -16.56
N LEU A 46 -2.49 -7.00 -15.53
CA LEU A 46 -3.23 -5.77 -15.24
C LEU A 46 -2.28 -4.62 -14.88
N LEU A 47 -1.29 -4.86 -14.02
CA LEU A 47 -0.36 -3.85 -13.51
C LEU A 47 0.73 -3.46 -14.51
N LYS A 48 0.82 -4.11 -15.67
CA LYS A 48 1.85 -3.81 -16.66
C LYS A 48 1.77 -2.35 -17.12
N GLY A 49 2.90 -1.64 -16.99
CA GLY A 49 3.02 -0.24 -17.39
C GLY A 49 2.25 0.75 -16.51
N THR A 50 1.94 0.35 -15.28
CA THR A 50 1.45 1.22 -14.18
C THR A 50 2.64 1.86 -13.46
N ASP A 51 2.47 3.10 -13.02
CA ASP A 51 3.52 3.85 -12.32
C ASP A 51 3.40 3.75 -10.79
N VAL A 52 2.20 3.48 -10.27
CA VAL A 52 1.95 3.27 -8.83
C VAL A 52 0.72 2.40 -8.60
N VAL A 53 0.78 1.55 -7.57
CA VAL A 53 -0.38 0.81 -7.08
C VAL A 53 -0.83 1.36 -5.74
N ILE A 54 -2.14 1.56 -5.60
CA ILE A 54 -2.77 2.06 -4.40
C ILE A 54 -3.61 0.95 -3.78
N GLY A 55 -3.22 0.58 -2.55
CA GLY A 55 -3.85 -0.46 -1.77
C GLY A 55 -5.28 -0.12 -1.35
N GLY A 56 -6.05 -1.16 -1.08
CA GLY A 56 -7.44 -1.11 -0.66
C GLY A 56 -7.82 -2.46 -0.05
N TYR A 57 -9.00 -2.55 0.56
CA TYR A 57 -9.41 -3.73 1.34
C TYR A 57 -8.45 -4.03 2.51
N GLY A 58 -8.52 -5.23 3.09
CA GLY A 58 -7.62 -5.66 4.17
C GLY A 58 -6.22 -6.02 3.68
N TYR A 59 -5.33 -6.33 4.64
CA TYR A 59 -3.94 -6.69 4.35
C TYR A 59 -3.81 -8.03 3.62
N VAL A 60 -4.75 -8.96 3.85
CA VAL A 60 -4.73 -10.28 3.21
C VAL A 60 -4.94 -10.13 1.70
N GLU A 61 -5.88 -9.28 1.30
CA GLU A 61 -6.19 -9.01 -0.09
C GLU A 61 -5.06 -8.22 -0.79
N GLN A 62 -4.39 -7.32 -0.06
CA GLN A 62 -3.28 -6.52 -0.59
C GLN A 62 -2.03 -7.33 -0.87
N ARG A 63 -1.83 -8.46 -0.19
CA ARG A 63 -0.60 -9.27 -0.27
C ARG A 63 -0.22 -9.65 -1.70
N GLU A 64 -1.14 -10.25 -2.45
CA GLU A 64 -0.87 -10.72 -3.81
C GLU A 64 -0.66 -9.55 -4.78
N VAL A 65 -1.36 -8.43 -4.57
CA VAL A 65 -1.18 -7.22 -5.38
C VAL A 65 0.18 -6.56 -5.11
N ALA A 66 0.60 -6.49 -3.84
CA ALA A 66 1.90 -5.95 -3.46
C ALA A 66 3.05 -6.81 -4.02
N ARG A 67 2.91 -8.14 -4.02
CA ARG A 67 3.85 -9.06 -4.69
C ARG A 67 3.94 -8.80 -6.19
N ALA A 68 2.79 -8.72 -6.87
CA ALA A 68 2.73 -8.43 -8.30
C ALA A 68 3.38 -7.08 -8.65
N ALA A 69 3.13 -6.05 -7.83
CA ALA A 69 3.72 -4.73 -7.98
C ALA A 69 5.24 -4.76 -7.81
N SER A 70 5.75 -5.42 -6.77
CA SER A 70 7.19 -5.57 -6.53
C SER A 70 7.89 -6.28 -7.69
N GLU A 71 7.36 -7.41 -8.18
CA GLU A 71 7.94 -8.15 -9.31
C GLU A 71 7.97 -7.35 -10.62
N LEU A 72 7.12 -6.32 -10.75
CA LEU A 72 7.06 -5.44 -11.91
C LEU A 72 7.84 -4.14 -11.72
N GLY A 73 8.48 -3.94 -10.57
CA GLY A 73 9.21 -2.70 -10.27
C GLY A 73 8.28 -1.51 -9.98
N VAL A 74 7.06 -1.76 -9.50
CA VAL A 74 6.04 -0.73 -9.28
C VAL A 74 5.88 -0.46 -7.78
N PRO A 75 5.95 0.80 -7.32
CA PRO A 75 5.72 1.16 -5.93
C PRO A 75 4.27 0.91 -5.50
N PHE A 76 4.09 0.54 -4.23
CA PHE A 76 2.79 0.20 -3.64
C PHE A 76 2.51 1.05 -2.38
N ILE A 77 1.36 1.72 -2.33
CA ILE A 77 0.94 2.53 -1.18
C ILE A 77 -0.18 1.81 -0.43
N THR A 78 0.08 1.37 0.80
CA THR A 78 -0.80 0.47 1.57
C THR A 78 -2.06 1.15 2.12
N TYR A 79 -3.00 0.33 2.60
CA TYR A 79 -4.22 0.72 3.31
C TYR A 79 -4.55 -0.31 4.43
N PRO A 80 -5.29 0.00 5.51
CA PRO A 80 -5.63 1.33 6.03
C PRO A 80 -4.46 1.99 6.78
N VAL A 81 -3.43 1.22 7.15
CA VAL A 81 -2.14 1.77 7.55
C VAL A 81 -1.41 2.26 6.32
N ILE A 82 -1.02 3.52 6.30
CA ILE A 82 -0.47 4.18 5.11
C ILE A 82 1.05 4.18 5.18
N THR A 83 1.67 3.41 4.28
CA THR A 83 3.11 3.40 4.01
C THR A 83 3.33 3.14 2.52
N THR A 84 4.47 3.56 2.01
CA THR A 84 4.94 3.29 0.66
C THR A 84 5.97 2.16 0.71
N ILE A 85 5.76 1.15 -0.13
CA ILE A 85 6.67 0.05 -0.38
C ILE A 85 7.28 0.27 -1.76
N LEU A 86 8.60 0.42 -1.80
CA LEU A 86 9.35 0.48 -3.04
C LEU A 86 9.70 -0.94 -3.51
N PRO A 87 9.83 -1.18 -4.82
CA PRO A 87 10.13 -2.51 -5.36
C PRO A 87 11.48 -3.08 -4.89
N ASP A 88 12.44 -2.21 -4.58
CA ASP A 88 13.79 -2.52 -4.07
C ASP A 88 13.93 -2.35 -2.55
N GLY A 89 12.81 -2.09 -1.86
CA GLY A 89 12.76 -1.90 -0.41
C GLY A 89 12.30 -3.13 0.36
N ILE A 90 11.75 -2.90 1.56
CA ILE A 90 11.14 -3.93 2.40
C ILE A 90 9.89 -4.47 1.71
N SER A 91 9.79 -5.79 1.55
CA SER A 91 8.63 -6.43 0.96
C SER A 91 7.41 -6.35 1.88
N PHE A 92 6.22 -6.39 1.28
CA PHE A 92 4.96 -6.45 2.04
C PHE A 92 4.91 -7.64 3.01
N ASP A 93 5.52 -8.77 2.62
CA ASP A 93 5.55 -9.99 3.43
C ASP A 93 6.44 -9.87 4.67
N GLU A 94 7.46 -9.02 4.64
CA GLU A 94 8.36 -8.77 5.77
C GLU A 94 7.73 -7.87 6.83
N ILE A 95 6.64 -7.16 6.51
CA ILE A 95 6.01 -6.21 7.42
C ILE A 95 4.96 -6.93 8.29
N GLU A 96 5.01 -6.68 9.59
CA GLU A 96 3.95 -7.05 10.53
C GLU A 96 2.89 -5.94 10.59
N PHE A 97 1.85 -6.08 9.76
CA PHE A 97 0.71 -5.19 9.84
C PHE A 97 -0.15 -5.49 11.08
N PRO A 98 -0.70 -4.46 11.75
CA PRO A 98 -1.58 -4.64 12.90
C PRO A 98 -2.81 -5.46 12.50
N ASP A 99 -3.26 -6.33 13.41
CA ASP A 99 -4.34 -7.28 13.16
C ASP A 99 -5.63 -6.57 12.73
N SER A 100 -6.18 -6.93 11.57
CA SER A 100 -7.41 -6.35 11.00
C SER A 100 -8.66 -6.58 11.86
N ARG A 101 -8.58 -7.48 12.86
CA ARG A 101 -9.62 -7.72 13.87
C ARG A 101 -9.58 -6.71 15.03
N THR A 102 -8.43 -6.09 15.25
CA THR A 102 -8.22 -5.09 16.33
C THR A 102 -8.30 -3.66 15.83
N GLN A 103 -8.13 -3.46 14.53
CA GLN A 103 -8.54 -2.22 13.89
C GLN A 103 -10.05 -2.30 13.64
N PRO A 104 -10.84 -1.30 14.06
CA PRO A 104 -12.18 -1.20 13.55
C PRO A 104 -12.04 -1.19 12.04
N GLN A 105 -12.68 -2.16 11.37
CA GLN A 105 -12.96 -2.04 9.94
C GLN A 105 -13.42 -0.59 9.74
N THR A 106 -12.84 0.11 8.78
CA THR A 106 -13.18 1.48 8.35
C THR A 106 -14.63 1.54 7.88
N THR A 107 -15.55 1.26 8.79
CA THR A 107 -17.00 1.35 8.70
C THR A 107 -17.40 2.81 8.83
N SER A 108 -16.52 3.64 9.41
CA SER A 108 -16.63 5.09 9.33
C SER A 108 -16.11 5.57 7.98
N HIS A 109 -17.05 5.99 7.14
CA HIS A 109 -16.78 6.66 5.87
C HIS A 109 -15.77 7.82 6.01
N LEU A 110 -15.82 8.56 7.13
CA LEU A 110 -14.87 9.64 7.40
C LEU A 110 -13.42 9.13 7.49
N LEU A 111 -13.20 8.01 8.20
CA LEU A 111 -11.86 7.41 8.33
C LEU A 111 -11.34 6.89 7.00
N ASP A 112 -12.22 6.32 6.18
CA ASP A 112 -11.87 5.89 4.83
C ASP A 112 -11.43 7.10 3.98
N SER A 113 -12.24 8.16 3.89
CA SER A 113 -11.92 9.35 3.10
C SER A 113 -10.59 10.00 3.53
N ILE A 114 -10.27 10.01 4.83
CA ILE A 114 -8.99 10.52 5.34
C ILE A 114 -7.84 9.59 4.91
N ALA A 115 -7.98 8.28 5.10
CA ALA A 115 -6.97 7.31 4.66
C ALA A 115 -6.70 7.43 3.16
N ARG A 116 -7.76 7.57 2.35
CA ARG A 116 -7.66 7.78 0.90
C ARG A 116 -6.94 9.07 0.54
N SER A 117 -7.23 10.14 1.26
CA SER A 117 -6.53 11.41 1.10
C SER A 117 -5.05 11.31 1.44
N LEU A 118 -4.69 10.54 2.48
CA LEU A 118 -3.30 10.28 2.84
C LEU A 118 -2.57 9.46 1.77
N GLN A 119 -3.22 8.45 1.17
CA GLN A 119 -2.64 7.71 0.03
C GLN A 119 -2.39 8.64 -1.18
N LEU A 120 -3.31 9.56 -1.48
CA LEU A 120 -3.09 10.57 -2.51
C LEU A 120 -1.87 11.44 -2.18
N VAL A 121 -1.76 11.93 -0.94
CA VAL A 121 -0.62 12.74 -0.52
C VAL A 121 0.69 11.97 -0.72
N GLU A 122 0.76 10.71 -0.31
CA GLU A 122 1.95 9.88 -0.52
C GLU A 122 2.28 9.70 -2.01
N MET A 123 1.27 9.49 -2.87
CA MET A 123 1.47 9.44 -4.31
C MET A 123 2.04 10.76 -4.86
N LEU A 124 1.52 11.90 -4.41
CA LEU A 124 2.01 13.21 -4.82
C LEU A 124 3.47 13.40 -4.39
N ARG A 125 3.84 13.00 -3.17
CA ARG A 125 5.24 13.05 -2.70
C ARG A 125 6.13 12.14 -3.53
N LEU A 126 5.67 10.92 -3.82
CA LEU A 126 6.41 9.92 -4.61
C LEU A 126 6.87 10.48 -5.94
N PHE A 127 5.96 11.12 -6.68
CA PHE A 127 6.30 11.64 -7.99
C PHE A 127 6.95 13.02 -7.92
N SER A 128 6.47 13.94 -7.07
CA SER A 128 6.99 15.31 -7.00
C SER A 128 8.34 15.46 -6.31
N GLY A 129 8.73 14.52 -5.45
CA GLY A 129 9.88 14.65 -4.56
C GLY A 129 9.73 15.75 -3.50
N VAL A 130 8.52 16.30 -3.32
CA VAL A 130 8.24 17.32 -2.32
C VAL A 130 7.84 16.66 -1.01
N GLY A 131 8.52 17.02 0.09
CA GLY A 131 8.26 16.47 1.42
C GLY A 131 8.89 15.09 1.64
N GLU A 132 8.64 14.52 2.82
CA GLU A 132 9.15 13.20 3.19
C GLU A 132 8.13 12.11 2.86
N LEU A 133 8.54 11.14 2.06
CA LEU A 133 7.81 9.90 1.80
C LEU A 133 7.86 8.98 3.02
N LEU A 134 6.71 8.38 3.34
CA LEU A 134 6.60 7.37 4.37
C LEU A 134 6.98 6.03 3.78
N PHE A 135 8.27 5.70 3.79
CA PHE A 135 8.73 4.38 3.40
C PHE A 135 8.64 3.40 4.56
N ALA A 136 8.24 2.17 4.27
CA ALA A 136 8.30 1.08 5.24
C ALA A 136 9.72 1.02 5.86
N PRO A 137 9.85 0.78 7.18
CA PRO A 137 8.79 0.42 8.13
C PRO A 137 7.99 1.60 8.70
N LYS A 138 8.28 2.86 8.33
CA LYS A 138 7.52 4.01 8.84
C LYS A 138 6.14 4.05 8.21
N ALA A 139 5.11 4.23 9.03
CA ALA A 139 3.73 4.27 8.56
C ALA A 139 2.89 5.28 9.33
N LEU A 140 1.77 5.68 8.74
CA LEU A 140 0.71 6.40 9.41
C LEU A 140 -0.45 5.48 9.75
N VAL A 141 -0.96 5.60 10.97
CA VAL A 141 -2.13 4.86 11.45
C VAL A 141 -3.19 5.84 11.93
N LEU A 142 -4.42 5.60 11.49
CA LEU A 142 -5.61 6.28 11.97
C LEU A 142 -6.26 5.44 13.07
N TYR A 143 -6.55 6.07 14.20
CA TYR A 143 -7.27 5.45 15.31
C TYR A 143 -8.55 6.25 15.59
N PRO A 144 -9.73 5.62 15.62
CA PRO A 144 -10.84 6.18 16.36
C PRO A 144 -10.55 6.03 17.86
N ASP A 145 -10.70 7.12 18.62
CA ASP A 145 -10.67 7.03 20.07
C ASP A 145 -11.96 6.35 20.56
N ALA A 146 -11.85 5.28 21.36
CA ALA A 146 -12.98 4.46 21.78
C ALA A 146 -13.95 5.13 22.78
N GLY A 147 -13.75 6.42 23.07
CA GLY A 147 -14.59 7.21 23.97
C GLY A 147 -14.83 8.67 23.55
N SER A 148 -14.27 9.11 22.41
CA SER A 148 -14.51 10.44 21.86
C SER A 148 -14.65 10.36 20.34
N GLN A 149 -15.36 11.30 19.72
CA GLN A 149 -15.36 11.43 18.25
C GLN A 149 -14.02 11.99 17.72
N ASP A 150 -12.95 11.97 18.53
CA ASP A 150 -11.67 12.52 18.15
C ASP A 150 -10.92 11.57 17.22
N LEU A 151 -10.51 12.12 16.09
CA LEU A 151 -9.62 11.46 15.15
C LEU A 151 -8.17 11.57 15.65
N ARG A 152 -7.48 10.44 15.77
CA ARG A 152 -6.04 10.44 16.04
C ARG A 152 -5.26 9.87 14.86
N LEU A 153 -4.28 10.65 14.40
CA LEU A 153 -3.29 10.24 13.41
C LEU A 153 -1.94 10.09 14.11
N LYS A 154 -1.28 8.94 13.93
CA LYS A 154 0.01 8.66 14.55
C LYS A 154 1.00 8.15 13.52
N SER A 155 2.21 8.70 13.54
CA SER A 155 3.38 8.08 12.89
C SER A 155 3.89 6.94 13.78
N VAL A 156 4.05 5.76 13.18
CA VAL A 156 4.55 4.56 13.85
C VAL A 156 5.67 3.95 13.03
N GLU A 157 6.44 3.08 13.66
CA GLU A 157 7.39 2.20 12.99
C GLU A 157 6.83 0.77 13.11
N LEU A 158 6.54 0.17 11.95
CA LEU A 158 6.01 -1.19 11.86
C LEU A 158 7.12 -2.19 12.17
N ARG A 159 6.74 -3.31 12.78
CA ARG A 159 7.70 -4.39 13.02
C ARG A 159 7.98 -5.13 11.72
N LEU A 160 9.20 -5.64 11.62
CA LEU A 160 9.61 -6.52 10.55
C LEU A 160 9.70 -7.94 11.10
N LYS A 161 9.28 -8.92 10.31
CA LYS A 161 9.39 -10.33 10.66
C LYS A 161 10.86 -10.73 10.65
N ASP A 162 11.30 -11.44 11.68
CA ASP A 162 12.64 -12.01 11.70
C ASP A 162 12.76 -13.08 10.61
N ASN A 163 13.57 -12.83 9.58
CA ASN A 163 14.00 -13.88 8.66
C ASN A 163 14.96 -14.83 9.40
N LYS A 164 14.43 -15.75 10.20
CA LYS A 164 15.14 -17.01 10.44
C LYS A 164 15.18 -17.74 9.11
N GLY A 165 16.31 -17.65 8.43
CA GLY A 165 16.60 -18.46 7.26
C GLY A 165 16.37 -19.92 7.61
N ASP A 166 15.57 -20.59 6.80
CA ASP A 166 15.56 -22.05 6.70
C ASP A 166 16.92 -22.47 6.11
N GLY A 167 17.93 -22.46 6.98
CA GLY A 167 19.26 -22.95 6.74
C GLY A 167 19.38 -24.37 7.29
N ASP A 168 19.53 -25.30 6.35
CA ASP A 168 20.27 -26.55 6.48
C ASP A 168 19.65 -27.66 7.33
N GLY A 169 18.83 -28.48 6.67
CA GLY A 169 18.62 -29.89 7.02
C GLY A 169 19.14 -30.77 5.89
N GLY A 170 20.40 -30.58 5.50
CA GLY A 170 21.11 -31.54 4.66
C GLY A 170 21.23 -32.87 5.40
N ASP A 171 20.66 -33.91 4.80
CA ASP A 171 20.92 -35.31 5.13
C ASP A 171 22.43 -35.56 5.11
N ASP A 172 23.01 -35.83 6.29
CA ASP A 172 24.26 -36.55 6.45
C ASP A 172 24.14 -37.37 7.74
N ASP A 173 23.41 -38.49 7.65
CA ASP A 173 23.66 -39.63 8.53
C ASP A 173 24.06 -40.83 7.68
N VAL A 174 25.39 -41.00 7.63
CA VAL A 174 26.09 -42.22 7.25
C VAL A 174 25.93 -43.23 8.37
N ALA A 175 25.28 -44.37 8.08
CA ALA A 175 25.59 -45.67 8.68
C ALA A 175 25.11 -46.81 7.77
#